data_AF-A0AAU4TXU3-F1
#
_entry.id   AF-A0AAU4TXU3-F1
#
_cell.length_a   1.000
_cell.length_b   1.000
_cell.length_c   1.000
_cell.angle_alpha   90.00
_cell.angle_beta   90.00
_cell.angle_gamma   90.00
#
_symmetry.space_group_name_H-M   'P 1'
#
loop_
_entity.id
_entity.type
_entity.pdbx_description
1 polymer ?
#
loop_
_entity_poly.entity_id
_entity_poly.type
_entity_poly.pdbx_seq_one_letter_code
_entity_poly.pdbx_strand_id
1 'polypeptide(L)'
;MSPRNRPPASCAVTITVTAYLLGWFPEEADATLPPLLACLDGERDPVCAATVLVAVGLLADHDPDGRLRHHLDHEHPLPRWAAATALTRLLVAHPAAAPGLPPAERIAAELAAFGAGPAPESATAHHAGDLHSYTVRSLLHLMGAAKDPDGVLLQIVRTLPGIKETRVVPRPLAVRAENLLEALFDPADTAPAFTELSPGRRELLKVLAELLTAADFQPVPFGSDLHERFTQYSLPGTRPALRAYVDLSTEGEDPTAPLSDPWEPFRNH
;
A
#
# COMPACT_ATOMS: atom_id res chain seq x y z
N MET A 1 -7.77 41.56 17.97
CA MET A 1 -7.90 40.30 17.21
C MET A 1 -7.32 40.52 15.82
N SER A 2 -6.04 40.21 15.62
CA SER A 2 -5.37 40.36 14.32
C SER A 2 -5.60 39.11 13.47
N PRO A 3 -5.95 39.25 12.17
CA PRO A 3 -6.00 38.12 11.26
C PRO A 3 -4.56 37.75 10.88
N ARG A 4 -4.01 36.66 11.44
CA ARG A 4 -2.67 36.19 11.12
C ARG A 4 -2.70 35.27 9.90
N ASN A 5 -1.97 35.70 8.87
CA ASN A 5 -1.16 34.91 7.94
C ASN A 5 -1.64 33.49 7.65
N ARG A 6 -2.52 33.35 6.66
CA ARG A 6 -2.41 32.21 5.74
C ARG A 6 -1.34 32.57 4.70
N PRO A 7 -0.33 31.74 4.45
CA PRO A 7 0.51 31.90 3.27
C PRO A 7 -0.39 31.88 2.01
N PRO A 8 -0.05 32.61 0.94
CA PRO A 8 -0.84 32.60 -0.28
C PRO A 8 -0.87 31.16 -0.83
N ALA A 9 -2.03 30.73 -1.35
CA ALA A 9 -2.23 29.38 -1.88
C ALA A 9 -1.19 28.95 -2.94
N SER A 10 -0.53 29.93 -3.60
CA SER A 10 0.58 29.70 -4.52
C SER A 10 1.82 29.11 -3.86
N CYS A 11 2.14 29.47 -2.61
CA CYS A 11 3.31 28.92 -1.90
C CYS A 11 3.15 27.43 -1.56
N ALA A 12 1.97 27.01 -1.07
CA ALA A 12 1.72 25.62 -0.72
C ALA A 12 1.80 24.69 -1.94
N VAL A 13 1.29 25.14 -3.09
CA VAL A 13 1.39 24.38 -4.35
C VAL A 13 2.84 24.28 -4.82
N THR A 14 3.61 25.37 -4.77
CA THR A 14 5.04 25.35 -5.14
C THR A 14 5.83 24.40 -4.24
N ILE A 15 5.63 24.45 -2.91
CA ILE A 15 6.32 23.56 -1.98
C ILE A 15 5.97 22.10 -2.27
N THR A 16 4.69 21.78 -2.48
CA THR A 16 4.23 20.42 -2.77
C THR A 16 4.90 19.87 -4.05
N VAL A 17 4.93 20.65 -5.13
CA VAL A 17 5.56 20.23 -6.39
C VAL A 17 7.07 20.08 -6.23
N THR A 18 7.73 21.03 -5.57
CA THR A 18 9.18 20.97 -5.34
C THR A 18 9.56 19.77 -4.47
N ALA A 19 8.89 19.56 -3.34
CA ALA A 19 9.16 18.44 -2.45
C ALA A 19 8.91 17.09 -3.15
N TYR A 20 7.82 16.99 -3.92
CA TYR A 20 7.55 15.81 -4.75
C TYR A 20 8.71 15.51 -5.71
N LEU A 21 9.23 16.53 -6.42
CA LEU A 21 10.33 16.35 -7.36
C LEU A 21 11.64 15.97 -6.67
N LEU A 22 11.99 16.65 -5.57
CA LEU A 22 13.24 16.41 -4.85
C LEU A 22 13.33 14.99 -4.28
N GLY A 23 12.20 14.41 -3.85
CA GLY A 23 12.15 13.03 -3.35
C GLY A 23 12.60 11.96 -4.35
N TRP A 24 12.72 12.28 -5.64
CA TRP A 24 13.14 11.34 -6.69
C TRP A 24 14.65 11.35 -6.99
N PHE A 25 15.43 12.23 -6.36
CA PHE A 25 16.88 12.39 -6.61
C PHE A 25 17.71 12.10 -5.34
N PRO A 26 17.85 10.81 -4.94
CA PRO A 26 18.60 10.44 -3.74
C PRO A 26 20.08 10.87 -3.77
N GLU A 27 20.68 11.03 -4.96
CA GLU A 27 22.04 11.54 -5.13
C GLU A 27 22.22 12.99 -4.64
N GLU A 28 21.13 13.75 -4.55
CA GLU A 28 21.12 15.13 -4.03
C GLU A 28 20.64 15.20 -2.56
N ALA A 29 20.54 14.06 -1.85
CA ALA A 29 19.99 13.99 -0.50
C ALA A 29 20.67 14.97 0.47
N ASP A 30 22.00 15.08 0.45
CA ASP A 30 22.76 15.98 1.34
C ASP A 30 22.36 17.45 1.16
N ALA A 31 22.05 17.87 -0.07
CA ALA A 31 21.65 19.24 -0.39
C ALA A 31 20.16 19.48 -0.17
N THR A 32 19.32 18.44 -0.28
CA THR A 32 17.86 18.55 -0.31
C THR A 32 17.20 18.26 1.03
N LEU A 33 17.78 17.41 1.88
CA LEU A 33 17.23 17.07 3.19
C LEU A 33 17.11 18.29 4.13
N PRO A 34 18.16 19.11 4.34
CA PRO A 34 18.06 20.26 5.25
C PRO A 34 16.90 21.23 4.93
N PRO A 35 16.70 21.69 3.67
CA PRO A 35 15.58 22.59 3.37
C PRO A 35 14.21 21.90 3.48
N LEU A 36 14.09 20.60 3.17
CA LEU A 36 12.84 19.84 3.38
C LEU A 36 12.49 19.76 4.88
N LEU A 37 13.47 19.50 5.74
CA LEU A 37 13.27 19.47 7.19
C LEU A 37 12.88 20.86 7.72
N ALA A 38 13.56 21.92 7.28
CA ALA A 38 13.21 23.29 7.65
C ALA A 38 11.77 23.67 7.22
N CYS A 39 11.30 23.12 6.10
CA CYS A 39 9.92 23.31 5.64
C CYS A 39 8.90 22.70 6.61
N LEU A 40 9.18 21.52 7.18
CA LEU A 40 8.27 20.85 8.14
C LEU A 40 8.04 21.68 9.41
N ASP A 41 9.01 22.49 9.85
CA ASP A 41 8.90 23.28 11.09
C ASP A 41 7.84 24.39 11.01
N GLY A 42 7.46 24.82 9.80
CA GLY A 42 6.55 25.94 9.57
C GLY A 42 5.29 25.61 8.77
N GLU A 43 5.22 24.41 8.18
CA GLU A 43 4.11 24.04 7.29
C GLU A 43 2.83 23.74 8.09
N ARG A 44 1.71 24.23 7.59
CA ARG A 44 0.37 24.03 8.17
C ARG A 44 -0.59 23.33 7.23
N ASP A 45 -0.29 23.30 5.94
CA ASP A 45 -1.07 22.56 4.96
C ASP A 45 -0.77 21.05 5.09
N PRO A 46 -1.78 20.22 5.43
CA PRO A 46 -1.55 18.80 5.67
C PRO A 46 -1.07 18.02 4.44
N VAL A 47 -1.44 18.47 3.23
CA VAL A 47 -0.99 17.84 1.98
C VAL A 47 0.47 18.14 1.75
N CYS A 48 0.86 19.41 1.89
CA CYS A 48 2.25 19.84 1.79
C CYS A 48 3.14 19.12 2.81
N ALA A 49 2.74 19.10 4.09
CA ALA A 49 3.46 18.39 5.14
C ALA A 49 3.61 16.89 4.81
N ALA A 50 2.54 16.24 4.35
CA ALA A 50 2.59 14.83 3.95
C ALA A 50 3.50 14.58 2.74
N THR A 51 3.49 15.47 1.73
CA THR A 51 4.39 15.36 0.58
C THR A 51 5.85 15.53 1.00
N VAL A 52 6.15 16.50 1.86
CA VAL A 52 7.51 16.69 2.40
C VAL A 52 7.94 15.49 3.24
N LEU A 53 7.08 14.95 4.10
CA LEU A 53 7.38 13.76 4.91
C LEU A 53 7.70 12.53 4.04
N VAL A 54 6.94 12.29 2.97
CA VAL A 54 7.22 11.20 2.02
C VAL A 54 8.57 11.44 1.32
N ALA A 55 8.84 12.67 0.87
CA ALA A 55 10.12 13.01 0.23
C ALA A 55 11.31 12.80 1.19
N VAL A 56 11.20 13.23 2.45
CA VAL A 56 12.21 12.97 3.48
C VAL A 56 12.42 11.47 3.67
N GLY A 57 11.36 10.66 3.74
CA GLY A 57 11.48 9.21 3.84
C GLY A 57 12.14 8.54 2.64
N LEU A 58 12.09 9.15 1.45
CA LEU A 58 12.78 8.65 0.26
C LEU A 58 14.29 8.90 0.28
N LEU A 59 14.69 10.02 0.90
CA LEU A 59 16.05 10.57 0.87
C LEU A 59 16.87 10.25 2.12
N ALA A 60 16.25 10.23 3.30
CA ALA A 60 16.94 10.01 4.56
C ALA A 60 17.32 8.54 4.78
N ASP A 61 18.42 8.33 5.48
CA ASP A 61 18.91 7.01 5.93
C ASP A 61 18.66 6.76 7.44
N HIS A 62 18.16 7.77 8.15
CA HIS A 62 17.78 7.74 9.56
C HIS A 62 16.60 8.69 9.83
N ASP A 63 16.09 8.74 11.06
CA ASP A 63 15.09 9.74 11.48
C ASP A 63 15.80 11.01 11.99
N PRO A 64 15.90 12.08 11.17
CA PRO A 64 16.69 13.26 11.50
C PRO A 64 16.08 13.99 12.70
N ASP A 65 16.83 14.05 13.80
CA ASP A 65 16.42 14.65 15.08
C ASP A 65 15.10 14.10 15.68
N GLY A 66 14.59 12.97 15.19
CA GLY A 66 13.29 12.46 15.60
C GLY A 66 12.10 13.19 14.98
N ARG A 67 12.29 13.88 13.85
CA ARG A 67 11.23 14.67 13.19
C ARG A 67 10.16 13.78 12.57
N LEU A 68 10.51 12.63 11.99
CA LEU A 68 9.52 11.73 11.40
C LEU A 68 8.65 11.09 12.48
N ARG A 69 9.25 10.59 13.57
CA ARG A 69 8.47 10.03 14.70
C ARG A 69 7.59 11.07 15.37
N HIS A 70 8.00 12.34 15.45
CA HIS A 70 7.16 13.41 15.99
C HIS A 70 5.86 13.58 15.18
N HIS A 71 5.92 13.42 13.87
CA HIS A 71 4.74 13.55 13.00
C HIS A 71 3.77 12.37 13.10
N LEU A 72 4.12 11.27 13.80
CA LEU A 72 3.14 10.24 14.14
C LEU A 72 2.05 10.76 15.10
N ASP A 73 2.30 11.84 15.84
CA ASP A 73 1.34 12.46 16.76
C ASP A 73 0.65 13.69 16.13
N HIS A 74 0.82 13.91 14.83
CA HIS A 74 0.25 15.07 14.14
C HIS A 74 -1.29 15.06 14.18
N GLU A 75 -1.95 16.23 14.27
CA GLU A 75 -3.41 16.32 14.42
C GLU A 75 -4.17 15.74 13.21
N HIS A 76 -3.64 15.96 12.01
CA HIS A 76 -4.23 15.51 10.75
C HIS A 76 -3.77 14.08 10.37
N PRO A 77 -4.69 13.20 9.89
CA PRO A 77 -4.36 11.81 9.52
C PRO A 77 -3.33 11.68 8.39
N LEU A 78 -3.36 12.58 7.41
CA LEU A 78 -2.52 12.46 6.22
C LEU A 78 -1.01 12.65 6.53
N PRO A 79 -0.58 13.66 7.33
CA PRO A 79 0.79 13.71 7.85
C PRO A 79 1.19 12.51 8.72
N ARG A 80 0.29 11.99 9.59
CA ARG A 80 0.59 10.78 10.38
C ARG A 80 0.88 9.58 9.48
N TRP A 81 0.06 9.39 8.44
CA TRP A 81 0.25 8.36 7.44
C TRP A 81 1.56 8.52 6.66
N ALA A 82 1.89 9.75 6.26
CA ALA A 82 3.13 10.04 5.53
C ALA A 82 4.37 9.78 6.39
N ALA A 83 4.34 10.17 7.65
CA ALA A 83 5.38 9.88 8.63
C ALA A 83 5.54 8.36 8.85
N ALA A 84 4.43 7.64 9.04
CA ALA A 84 4.46 6.18 9.19
C ALA A 84 5.04 5.48 7.95
N THR A 85 4.72 5.99 6.76
CA THR A 85 5.29 5.48 5.51
C THR A 85 6.79 5.75 5.38
N ALA A 86 7.24 6.97 5.73
CA ALA A 86 8.65 7.31 5.75
C ALA A 86 9.44 6.43 6.73
N LEU A 87 8.92 6.26 7.95
CA LEU A 87 9.52 5.41 8.98
C LEU A 87 9.57 3.93 8.58
N THR A 88 8.53 3.44 7.89
CA THR A 88 8.51 2.08 7.32
C THR A 88 9.68 1.88 6.38
N ARG A 89 9.92 2.84 5.48
CA ARG A 89 11.04 2.77 4.53
C ARG A 89 12.38 2.79 5.24
N LEU A 90 12.56 3.64 6.26
CA LEU A 90 13.79 3.67 7.05
C LEU A 90 14.06 2.33 7.76
N LEU A 91 13.04 1.74 8.39
CA LEU A 91 13.17 0.42 9.04
C LEU A 91 13.64 -0.67 8.08
N VAL A 92 13.13 -0.65 6.85
CA VAL A 92 13.37 -1.71 5.86
C VAL A 92 14.67 -1.49 5.10
N ALA A 93 14.94 -0.26 4.65
CA ALA A 93 16.11 0.08 3.86
C ALA A 93 17.37 0.30 4.70
N HIS A 94 17.20 0.72 5.96
CA HIS A 94 18.31 1.04 6.87
C HIS A 94 18.12 0.38 8.25
N PRO A 95 18.20 -0.97 8.34
CA PRO A 95 17.99 -1.69 9.61
C PRO A 95 18.90 -1.23 10.76
N ALA A 96 20.08 -0.68 10.45
CA ALA A 96 20.99 -0.12 11.44
C ALA A 96 20.43 1.12 12.17
N ALA A 97 19.50 1.85 11.56
CA ALA A 97 18.81 2.98 12.18
C ALA A 97 17.65 2.54 13.11
N ALA A 98 17.23 1.27 13.04
CA ALA A 98 16.06 0.76 13.78
C ALA A 98 16.06 1.03 15.29
N PRO A 99 17.19 0.98 16.04
CA PRO A 99 17.17 1.26 17.49
C PRO A 99 16.67 2.66 17.87
N GLY A 100 16.72 3.63 16.95
CA GLY A 100 16.22 4.99 17.15
C GLY A 100 14.78 5.23 16.72
N LEU A 101 14.16 4.24 16.04
CA LEU A 101 12.85 4.36 15.42
C LEU A 101 11.72 3.86 16.33
N PRO A 102 10.47 4.32 16.13
CA PRO A 102 9.31 3.77 16.81
C PRO A 102 9.14 2.27 16.54
N PRO A 103 8.52 1.51 17.46
CA PRO A 103 8.19 0.11 17.23
C PRO A 103 7.36 -0.08 15.95
N ALA A 104 7.63 -1.15 15.20
CA ALA A 104 6.91 -1.48 13.96
C ALA A 104 5.39 -1.54 14.19
N GLU A 105 4.95 -1.99 15.37
CA GLU A 105 3.53 -2.07 15.73
C GLU A 105 2.86 -0.69 15.81
N ARG A 106 3.58 0.35 16.28
CA ARG A 106 3.07 1.73 16.29
C ARG A 106 2.92 2.25 14.87
N ILE A 107 3.92 2.01 14.03
CA ILE A 107 3.92 2.46 12.63
C ILE A 107 2.78 1.76 11.86
N ALA A 108 2.65 0.44 12.05
CA ALA A 108 1.57 -0.34 11.45
C ALA A 108 0.18 0.13 11.92
N ALA A 109 0.03 0.48 13.21
CA ALA A 109 -1.24 1.02 13.73
C ALA A 109 -1.65 2.34 13.05
N GLU A 110 -0.72 3.25 12.78
CA GLU A 110 -1.03 4.51 12.07
C GLU A 110 -1.40 4.26 10.61
N LEU A 111 -0.68 3.37 9.92
CA LEU A 111 -1.01 2.94 8.56
C LEU A 111 -2.40 2.28 8.51
N ALA A 112 -2.70 1.37 9.45
CA ALA A 112 -3.98 0.69 9.54
C ALA A 112 -5.14 1.65 9.85
N ALA A 113 -4.91 2.61 10.76
CA ALA A 113 -5.91 3.63 11.08
C ALA A 113 -6.24 4.50 9.87
N PHE A 114 -5.24 4.85 9.06
CA PHE A 114 -5.45 5.54 7.79
C PHE A 114 -6.19 4.67 6.78
N GLY A 115 -5.77 3.41 6.60
CA GLY A 115 -6.35 2.46 5.66
C GLY A 115 -7.82 2.10 5.93
N ALA A 116 -8.23 2.11 7.20
CA ALA A 116 -9.62 1.91 7.61
C ALA A 116 -10.52 3.13 7.36
N GLY A 117 -9.92 4.31 7.14
CA GLY A 117 -10.63 5.55 6.84
C GLY A 117 -11.00 5.70 5.36
N PRO A 118 -11.92 6.62 5.03
CA PRO A 118 -12.15 7.02 3.65
C PRO A 118 -10.88 7.68 3.07
N ALA A 119 -10.68 7.53 1.75
CA ALA A 119 -9.62 8.24 1.06
C ALA A 119 -9.82 9.77 1.23
N PRO A 120 -8.76 10.54 1.53
CA PRO A 120 -8.87 11.98 1.66
C PRO A 120 -9.21 12.61 0.31
N GLU A 121 -9.98 13.71 0.32
CA GLU A 121 -10.35 14.44 -0.90
C GLU A 121 -9.13 15.04 -1.62
N SER A 122 -8.11 15.44 -0.85
CA SER A 122 -6.83 15.92 -1.34
C SER A 122 -5.70 15.06 -0.78
N ALA A 123 -4.80 14.66 -1.67
CA ALA A 123 -3.71 13.74 -1.38
C ALA A 123 -2.40 14.27 -1.94
N THR A 124 -1.30 13.74 -1.41
CA THR A 124 0.01 13.89 -2.03
C THR A 124 0.01 13.34 -3.46
N ALA A 125 0.78 13.97 -4.35
CA ALA A 125 0.96 13.47 -5.73
C ALA A 125 1.80 12.18 -5.79
N HIS A 126 2.49 11.82 -4.70
CA HIS A 126 3.20 10.55 -4.61
C HIS A 126 2.24 9.37 -4.80
N HIS A 127 2.71 8.33 -5.49
CA HIS A 127 1.96 7.10 -5.81
C HIS A 127 0.67 7.35 -6.59
N ALA A 128 0.65 8.39 -7.43
CA ALA A 128 -0.50 8.76 -8.25
C ALA A 128 -1.80 8.99 -7.45
N GLY A 129 -1.67 9.30 -6.14
CA GLY A 129 -2.80 9.47 -5.23
C GLY A 129 -3.42 8.17 -4.71
N ASP A 130 -2.88 6.99 -5.04
CA ASP A 130 -3.36 5.69 -4.53
C ASP A 130 -2.81 5.38 -3.13
N LEU A 131 -3.31 6.12 -2.14
CA LEU A 131 -2.80 6.04 -0.77
C LEU A 131 -3.16 4.71 -0.10
N HIS A 132 -4.30 4.08 -0.43
CA HIS A 132 -4.68 2.76 0.11
C HIS A 132 -3.77 1.65 -0.41
N SER A 133 -3.48 1.61 -1.72
CA SER A 133 -2.50 0.67 -2.28
C SER A 133 -1.11 0.86 -1.69
N TYR A 134 -0.72 2.12 -1.44
CA TYR A 134 0.57 2.39 -0.81
C TYR A 134 0.58 2.01 0.67
N THR A 135 -0.53 2.20 1.38
CA THR A 135 -0.71 1.74 2.77
C THR A 135 -0.52 0.23 2.86
N VAL A 136 -1.16 -0.54 1.96
CA VAL A 136 -0.98 -2.00 1.88
C VAL A 136 0.48 -2.36 1.62
N ARG A 137 1.15 -1.67 0.69
CA ARG A 137 2.58 -1.92 0.42
C ARG A 137 3.46 -1.64 1.64
N SER A 138 3.22 -0.53 2.35
CA SER A 138 3.99 -0.18 3.56
C SER A 138 3.76 -1.20 4.68
N LEU A 139 2.51 -1.59 4.94
CA LEU A 139 2.19 -2.64 5.92
C LEU A 139 2.86 -3.97 5.55
N LEU A 140 2.85 -4.35 4.26
CA LEU A 140 3.51 -5.56 3.79
C LEU A 140 5.02 -5.54 4.09
N HIS A 141 5.69 -4.42 3.87
CA HIS A 141 7.11 -4.29 4.21
C HIS A 141 7.38 -4.39 5.72
N LEU A 142 6.43 -3.96 6.58
CA LEU A 142 6.58 -4.07 8.04
C LEU A 142 6.44 -5.51 8.55
N MET A 143 5.86 -6.43 7.79
CA MET A 143 5.63 -7.81 8.25
C MET A 143 6.92 -8.50 8.71
N GLY A 144 8.06 -8.24 8.04
CA GLY A 144 9.35 -8.81 8.43
C GLY A 144 9.97 -8.22 9.70
N ALA A 145 9.51 -7.04 10.13
CA ALA A 145 10.01 -6.35 11.32
C ALA A 145 9.02 -6.39 12.51
N ALA A 146 7.79 -6.82 12.28
CA ALA A 146 6.74 -6.87 13.30
C ALA A 146 6.86 -8.12 14.17
N LYS A 147 6.56 -7.98 15.48
CA LYS A 147 6.48 -9.13 16.39
C LYS A 147 5.29 -10.04 16.11
N ASP A 148 4.23 -9.48 15.54
CA ASP A 148 3.01 -10.19 15.15
C ASP A 148 2.70 -9.95 13.66
N PRO A 149 3.33 -10.71 12.75
CA PRO A 149 3.09 -10.58 11.31
C PRO A 149 1.65 -10.90 10.88
N ASP A 150 0.97 -11.82 11.57
CA ASP A 150 -0.42 -12.19 11.24
C ASP A 150 -1.39 -11.04 11.63
N GLY A 151 -1.11 -10.34 12.74
CA GLY A 151 -1.81 -9.11 13.11
C GLY A 151 -1.65 -7.99 12.08
N VAL A 152 -0.45 -7.81 11.51
CA VAL A 152 -0.22 -6.86 10.40
C VAL A 152 -0.95 -7.31 9.13
N LEU A 153 -0.97 -8.61 8.83
CA LEU A 153 -1.72 -9.14 7.71
C LEU A 153 -3.22 -8.85 7.83
N LEU A 154 -3.81 -9.00 9.01
CA LEU A 154 -5.22 -8.63 9.24
C LEU A 154 -5.47 -7.12 9.05
N GLN A 155 -4.49 -6.26 9.33
CA GLN A 155 -4.59 -4.82 9.02
C GLN A 155 -4.53 -4.53 7.52
N ILE A 156 -3.68 -5.27 6.78
CA ILE A 156 -3.66 -5.22 5.31
C ILE A 156 -5.03 -5.59 4.75
N VAL A 157 -5.59 -6.71 5.21
CA VAL A 157 -6.87 -7.22 4.71
C VAL A 157 -8.00 -6.19 4.88
N ARG A 158 -8.04 -5.48 6.02
CA ARG A 158 -9.01 -4.41 6.26
C ARG A 158 -8.84 -3.19 5.34
N THR A 159 -7.65 -3.01 4.76
CA THR A 159 -7.32 -1.89 3.87
C THR A 159 -7.65 -2.19 2.41
N LEU A 160 -7.68 -3.47 2.00
CA LEU A 160 -7.90 -3.89 0.61
C LEU A 160 -9.18 -3.32 -0.04
N PRO A 161 -10.34 -3.27 0.64
CA PRO A 161 -11.56 -2.70 0.04
C PRO A 161 -11.45 -1.21 -0.31
N GLY A 162 -10.48 -0.50 0.27
CA GLY A 162 -10.21 0.92 -0.01
C GLY A 162 -9.41 1.14 -1.30
N ILE A 163 -8.81 0.10 -1.87
CA ILE A 163 -8.04 0.19 -3.12
C ILE A 163 -9.01 0.40 -4.28
N LYS A 164 -8.81 1.49 -5.02
CA LYS A 164 -9.62 1.86 -6.18
C LYS A 164 -8.75 2.01 -7.41
N GLU A 165 -9.33 1.77 -8.58
CA GLU A 165 -8.66 2.03 -9.85
C GLU A 165 -8.18 3.49 -9.94
N THR A 166 -7.00 3.67 -10.51
CA THR A 166 -6.46 4.99 -10.80
C THR A 166 -6.26 5.16 -12.30
N ARG A 167 -6.09 6.40 -12.75
CA ARG A 167 -5.79 6.69 -14.16
C ARG A 167 -4.41 6.18 -14.60
N VAL A 168 -3.51 5.91 -13.65
CA VAL A 168 -2.11 5.57 -13.91
C VAL A 168 -1.86 4.08 -13.78
N VAL A 169 -2.47 3.43 -12.79
CA VAL A 169 -2.32 2.01 -12.52
C VAL A 169 -3.66 1.33 -12.79
N PRO A 170 -3.79 0.59 -13.91
CA PRO A 170 -4.94 -0.28 -14.12
C PRO A 170 -4.89 -1.43 -13.10
N ARG A 171 -6.05 -1.81 -12.55
CA ARG A 171 -6.20 -2.94 -11.62
C ARG A 171 -5.23 -2.95 -10.41
N PRO A 172 -5.14 -1.88 -9.61
CA PRO A 172 -4.19 -1.80 -8.49
C PRO A 172 -4.42 -2.89 -7.43
N LEU A 173 -5.66 -3.38 -7.28
CA LEU A 173 -5.96 -4.51 -6.39
C LEU A 173 -5.28 -5.80 -6.85
N ALA A 174 -5.29 -6.10 -8.16
CA ALA A 174 -4.65 -7.29 -8.70
C ALA A 174 -3.13 -7.26 -8.45
N VAL A 175 -2.49 -6.13 -8.74
CA VAL A 175 -1.05 -5.92 -8.45
C VAL A 175 -0.74 -6.08 -6.96
N ARG A 176 -1.63 -5.64 -6.06
CA ARG A 176 -1.43 -5.83 -4.61
C ARG A 176 -1.65 -7.28 -4.18
N ALA A 177 -2.61 -7.98 -4.78
CA ALA A 177 -2.81 -9.40 -4.55
C ALA A 177 -1.58 -10.22 -4.98
N GLU A 178 -0.98 -9.94 -6.14
CA GLU A 178 0.26 -10.58 -6.58
C GLU A 178 1.41 -10.42 -5.57
N ASN A 179 1.67 -9.19 -5.12
CA ASN A 179 2.70 -8.91 -4.12
C ASN A 179 2.42 -9.63 -2.78
N LEU A 180 1.15 -9.73 -2.38
CA LEU A 180 0.77 -10.44 -1.16
C LEU A 180 0.96 -11.94 -1.30
N LEU A 181 0.64 -12.52 -2.46
CA LEU A 181 0.90 -13.93 -2.72
C LEU A 181 2.40 -14.23 -2.65
N GLU A 182 3.22 -13.42 -3.30
CA GLU A 182 4.68 -13.56 -3.30
C GLU A 182 5.29 -13.48 -1.90
N ALA A 183 4.78 -12.59 -1.05
CA ALA A 183 5.28 -12.42 0.31
C ALA A 183 4.80 -13.50 1.29
N LEU A 184 3.68 -14.15 1.02
CA LEU A 184 2.97 -14.99 2.00
C LEU A 184 2.97 -16.47 1.65
N PHE A 185 3.27 -16.86 0.42
CA PHE A 185 3.22 -18.27 0.00
C PHE A 185 4.55 -18.68 -0.64
N ASP A 186 4.98 -19.90 -0.37
CA ASP A 186 6.17 -20.50 -0.99
C ASP A 186 5.72 -21.35 -2.20
N PRO A 187 6.28 -21.19 -3.41
CA PRO A 187 5.95 -22.04 -4.55
C PRO A 187 6.28 -23.52 -4.33
N ALA A 188 7.16 -23.84 -3.38
CA ALA A 188 7.51 -25.20 -3.02
C ALA A 188 6.45 -25.87 -2.12
N ASP A 189 5.53 -25.10 -1.53
CA ASP A 189 4.47 -25.64 -0.71
C ASP A 189 3.42 -26.36 -1.58
N THR A 190 3.04 -27.57 -1.17
CA THR A 190 1.85 -28.24 -1.71
C THR A 190 0.60 -27.45 -1.36
N ALA A 191 -0.41 -27.45 -2.23
CA ALA A 191 -1.71 -26.80 -2.00
C ALA A 191 -2.21 -27.02 -0.56
N PRO A 192 -2.08 -26.03 0.34
CA PRO A 192 -2.49 -26.21 1.73
C PRO A 192 -4.01 -26.35 1.78
N ALA A 193 -4.54 -27.18 2.67
CA ALA A 193 -5.99 -27.13 2.91
C ALA A 193 -6.33 -25.75 3.51
N PHE A 194 -7.49 -25.18 3.14
CA PHE A 194 -7.86 -23.84 3.61
C PHE A 194 -7.82 -23.73 5.14
N THR A 195 -8.20 -24.79 5.85
CA THR A 195 -8.20 -24.86 7.32
C THR A 195 -6.80 -24.89 7.95
N GLU A 196 -5.77 -25.23 7.19
CA GLU A 196 -4.38 -25.30 7.64
C GLU A 196 -3.66 -23.95 7.57
N LEU A 197 -4.24 -22.99 6.85
CA LEU A 197 -3.71 -21.63 6.75
C LEU A 197 -3.85 -20.85 8.07
N SER A 198 -2.91 -19.93 8.31
CA SER A 198 -3.01 -18.99 9.43
C SER A 198 -4.31 -18.17 9.36
N PRO A 199 -4.82 -17.64 10.49
CA PRO A 199 -6.00 -16.79 10.49
C PRO A 199 -5.90 -15.63 9.48
N GLY A 200 -4.76 -14.92 9.45
CA GLY A 200 -4.54 -13.83 8.50
C GLY A 200 -4.56 -14.28 7.03
N ARG A 201 -3.92 -15.41 6.69
CA ARG A 201 -3.94 -15.93 5.30
C ARG A 201 -5.35 -16.37 4.87
N ARG A 202 -6.11 -16.98 5.77
CA ARG A 202 -7.52 -17.35 5.49
C ARG A 202 -8.38 -16.14 5.20
N GLU A 203 -8.25 -15.10 6.04
CA GLU A 203 -9.01 -13.87 5.87
C GLU A 203 -8.61 -13.12 4.61
N LEU A 204 -7.31 -13.11 4.26
CA LEU A 204 -6.82 -12.57 3.00
C LEU A 204 -7.49 -13.25 1.81
N LEU A 205 -7.45 -14.58 1.73
CA LEU A 205 -8.01 -15.30 0.58
C LEU A 205 -9.52 -15.09 0.47
N LYS A 206 -10.24 -15.01 1.59
CA LYS A 206 -11.67 -14.66 1.60
C LYS A 206 -11.94 -13.28 1.00
N VAL A 207 -11.23 -12.26 1.49
CA VAL A 207 -11.41 -10.89 0.99
C VAL A 207 -10.99 -10.77 -0.47
N LEU A 208 -9.93 -11.45 -0.91
CA LEU A 208 -9.57 -11.49 -2.33
C LEU A 208 -10.65 -12.19 -3.17
N ALA A 209 -11.26 -13.27 -2.68
CA ALA A 209 -12.36 -13.97 -3.37
C ALA A 209 -13.64 -13.13 -3.51
N GLU A 210 -13.84 -12.15 -2.61
CA GLU A 210 -14.94 -11.20 -2.66
C GLU A 210 -14.64 -10.00 -3.57
N LEU A 211 -13.42 -9.46 -3.51
CA LEU A 211 -13.06 -8.23 -4.21
C LEU A 211 -12.59 -8.45 -5.66
N LEU A 212 -11.91 -9.55 -5.95
CA LEU A 212 -11.42 -9.84 -7.31
C LEU A 212 -12.55 -10.26 -8.23
N THR A 213 -12.44 -9.81 -9.48
CA THR A 213 -13.39 -10.09 -10.55
C THR A 213 -12.85 -11.17 -11.48
N ALA A 214 -13.73 -11.81 -12.27
CA ALA A 214 -13.30 -12.78 -13.27
C ALA A 214 -12.30 -12.17 -14.28
N ALA A 215 -12.43 -10.86 -14.56
CA ALA A 215 -11.53 -10.15 -15.46
C ALA A 215 -10.11 -9.98 -14.87
N ASP A 216 -9.94 -10.01 -13.55
CA ASP A 216 -8.60 -9.94 -12.95
C ASP A 216 -7.79 -11.20 -13.21
N PHE A 217 -8.44 -12.36 -13.36
CA PHE A 217 -7.78 -13.64 -13.66
C PHE A 217 -7.52 -13.87 -15.16
N GLN A 218 -7.96 -12.97 -16.04
CA GLN A 218 -7.69 -13.08 -17.47
C GLN A 218 -6.23 -12.71 -17.78
N PRO A 219 -5.59 -13.34 -18.79
CA PRO A 219 -4.22 -12.98 -19.15
C PRO A 219 -4.14 -11.55 -19.71
N VAL A 220 -2.95 -10.96 -19.63
CA VAL A 220 -2.61 -9.69 -20.29
C VAL A 220 -2.88 -9.82 -21.81
N PRO A 221 -3.48 -8.81 -22.47
CA PRO A 221 -3.77 -7.45 -21.98
C PRO A 221 -5.15 -7.26 -21.31
N PHE A 222 -5.95 -8.31 -21.14
CA PHE A 222 -7.34 -8.17 -20.67
C PHE A 222 -7.47 -8.14 -19.15
N GLY A 223 -6.58 -8.83 -18.44
CA GLY A 223 -6.58 -8.91 -16.98
C GLY A 223 -5.21 -8.65 -16.36
N SER A 224 -4.68 -9.66 -15.66
CA SER A 224 -3.41 -9.64 -14.95
C SER A 224 -2.76 -11.03 -14.94
N ASP A 225 -1.63 -11.19 -14.25
CA ASP A 225 -0.92 -12.47 -14.15
C ASP A 225 -1.47 -13.32 -12.99
N LEU A 226 -2.57 -12.92 -12.35
CA LEU A 226 -3.12 -13.59 -11.17
C LEU A 226 -3.43 -15.07 -11.39
N HIS A 227 -3.91 -15.48 -12.56
CA HIS A 227 -4.11 -16.92 -12.82
C HIS A 227 -2.80 -17.71 -12.65
N GLU A 228 -1.73 -17.24 -13.28
CA GLU A 228 -0.41 -17.87 -13.20
C GLU A 228 0.15 -17.77 -11.79
N ARG A 229 -0.02 -16.64 -11.10
CA ARG A 229 0.44 -16.45 -9.73
C ARG A 229 -0.27 -17.37 -8.74
N PHE A 230 -1.60 -17.43 -8.76
CA PHE A 230 -2.33 -18.34 -7.89
C PHE A 230 -1.93 -19.80 -8.14
N THR A 231 -1.85 -20.22 -9.40
CA THR A 231 -1.45 -21.60 -9.74
C THR A 231 0.00 -21.91 -9.36
N GLN A 232 0.92 -20.94 -9.47
CA GLN A 232 2.31 -21.05 -9.01
C GLN A 232 2.41 -21.43 -7.52
N TYR A 233 1.51 -20.92 -6.68
CA TYR A 233 1.45 -21.22 -5.24
C TYR A 233 0.50 -22.38 -4.91
N SER A 234 0.12 -23.19 -5.91
CA SER A 234 -0.84 -24.29 -5.77
C SER A 234 -2.21 -23.84 -5.22
N LEU A 235 -2.58 -22.58 -5.43
CA LEU A 235 -3.88 -22.01 -5.07
C LEU A 235 -4.83 -22.01 -6.28
N PRO A 236 -6.15 -21.88 -6.06
CA PRO A 236 -7.11 -21.82 -7.15
C PRO A 236 -6.90 -20.61 -8.07
N GLY A 237 -6.61 -20.86 -9.35
CA GLY A 237 -6.28 -19.84 -10.35
C GLY A 237 -7.48 -19.17 -11.04
N THR A 238 -8.71 -19.36 -10.56
CA THR A 238 -9.91 -18.71 -11.11
C THR A 238 -10.78 -18.19 -9.98
N ARG A 239 -11.58 -17.14 -10.24
CA ARG A 239 -12.52 -16.60 -9.26
C ARG A 239 -13.48 -17.66 -8.70
N PRO A 240 -14.21 -18.46 -9.51
CA PRO A 240 -15.13 -19.45 -8.95
C PRO A 240 -14.41 -20.54 -8.15
N ALA A 241 -13.21 -20.97 -8.58
CA ALA A 241 -12.42 -21.94 -7.83
C ALA A 241 -11.92 -21.36 -6.50
N LEU A 242 -11.48 -20.10 -6.48
CA LEU A 242 -11.04 -19.41 -5.27
C LEU A 242 -12.20 -19.25 -4.29
N ARG A 243 -13.38 -18.86 -4.76
CA ARG A 243 -14.60 -18.74 -3.95
C ARG A 243 -14.99 -20.08 -3.35
N ALA A 244 -14.99 -21.16 -4.14
CA ALA A 244 -15.26 -22.51 -3.65
C ALA A 244 -14.25 -22.95 -2.58
N TYR A 245 -12.96 -22.67 -2.79
CA TYR A 245 -11.89 -23.03 -1.84
C TYR A 245 -12.01 -22.35 -0.47
N VAL A 246 -12.61 -21.16 -0.41
CA VAL A 246 -12.83 -20.40 0.84
C VAL A 246 -14.26 -20.49 1.38
N ASP A 247 -15.04 -21.47 0.91
CA ASP A 247 -16.43 -21.74 1.29
C ASP A 247 -17.43 -20.60 0.97
N LEU A 248 -17.20 -19.86 -0.12
CA LEU A 248 -18.14 -18.87 -0.66
C LEU A 248 -18.93 -19.42 -1.85
N SER A 249 -20.13 -18.88 -2.07
CA SER A 249 -20.96 -19.23 -3.24
C SER A 249 -20.25 -18.88 -4.55
N THR A 250 -20.20 -19.83 -5.50
CA THR A 250 -19.62 -19.61 -6.84
C THR A 250 -20.53 -18.81 -7.79
N GLU A 251 -21.67 -18.30 -7.30
CA GLU A 251 -22.60 -17.47 -8.10
C GLU A 251 -23.14 -18.19 -9.35
N GLY A 252 -23.14 -19.52 -9.35
CA GLY A 252 -23.60 -20.35 -10.47
C GLY A 252 -22.50 -20.68 -11.49
N GLU A 253 -21.29 -20.20 -11.30
CA GLU A 253 -20.12 -20.55 -12.11
C GLU A 253 -19.53 -21.91 -11.67
N ASP A 254 -19.03 -22.69 -12.63
CA ASP A 254 -18.35 -23.96 -12.38
C ASP A 254 -16.89 -23.71 -11.94
N PRO A 255 -16.49 -24.12 -10.72
CA PRO A 255 -15.13 -23.93 -10.22
C PRO A 255 -14.07 -24.74 -10.98
N THR A 256 -14.48 -25.74 -11.76
CA THR A 256 -13.59 -26.57 -12.57
C THR A 256 -13.48 -26.10 -14.01
N ALA A 257 -14.28 -25.11 -14.41
CA ALA A 257 -14.23 -24.57 -15.76
C ALA A 257 -12.87 -23.88 -16.03
N PRO A 258 -12.30 -24.07 -17.23
CA PRO A 258 -11.12 -23.31 -17.64
C PRO A 258 -11.46 -21.82 -17.76
N LEU A 259 -10.43 -20.97 -17.77
CA LEU A 259 -10.60 -19.56 -18.12
C LEU A 259 -11.23 -19.44 -19.51
N SER A 260 -12.24 -18.59 -19.63
CA SER A 260 -12.87 -18.25 -20.91
C SER A 260 -11.84 -17.65 -21.87
N ASP A 261 -11.94 -17.94 -23.18
CA ASP A 261 -11.07 -17.36 -24.20
C ASP A 261 -11.40 -15.86 -24.36
N PRO A 262 -10.52 -14.93 -23.94
CA PRO A 262 -10.81 -13.50 -24.01
C PRO A 262 -10.88 -12.98 -25.44
N TRP A 263 -10.40 -13.74 -26.42
CA TRP A 263 -10.42 -13.37 -27.84
C TRP A 263 -11.69 -13.82 -28.57
N GLU A 264 -12.54 -14.64 -27.96
CA GLU A 264 -13.76 -15.17 -28.58
C GLU A 264 -14.65 -14.07 -29.21
N PRO A 265 -14.87 -12.89 -28.58
CA PRO A 265 -15.68 -11.83 -29.17
C PRO A 265 -15.08 -11.22 -30.45
N PHE A 266 -13.75 -11.30 -30.62
CA PHE A 266 -13.03 -10.68 -31.74
C PHE A 266 -12.85 -11.62 -32.94
N ARG A 267 -13.08 -12.92 -32.77
CA ARG A 267 -12.90 -13.92 -33.84
C ARG A 267 -14.10 -14.03 -34.80
N ASN A 268 -15.24 -13.47 -34.42
CA ASN A 268 -16.50 -13.56 -35.17
C ASN A 268 -16.84 -12.26 -35.96
N HIS A 269 -15.85 -11.42 -36.21
CA HIS A 269 -15.96 -10.16 -36.97
C HIS A 269 -14.88 -10.08 -38.06
#